data_AF-A0A5U4RUW3-F1
#
_entry.id   AF-A0A5U4RUW3-F1
#
_cell.length_a   1.000
_cell.length_b   1.000
_cell.length_c   1.000
_cell.angle_alpha   90.00
_cell.angle_beta   90.00
_cell.angle_gamma   90.00
#
_symmetry.space_group_name_H-M   'P 1'
#
loop_
_entity.id
_entity.type
_entity.pdbx_description
1 polymer ?
#
loop_
_entity_poly.entity_id
_entity_poly.type
_entity_poly.pdbx_seq_one_letter_code
_entity_poly.pdbx_strand_id
1 'polypeptide(L)'
;MSFNTLIDWNSCSPEQQRALLTRPAISASDSITRTVSDILDNVKTRGDDALREYSAKFDKTEVTALRVTPEEIAAAGARLSDELKQAMAAAVKNI
;
A
#
# COMPACT_ATOMS: atom_id res chain seq x y z
N MET A 1 21.64 -0.55 -19.52
CA MET A 1 21.95 0.78 -18.95
C MET A 1 22.78 0.55 -17.70
N SER A 2 24.03 1.01 -17.70
CA SER A 2 24.94 0.77 -16.57
C SER A 2 24.60 1.73 -15.43
N PHE A 3 24.10 1.21 -14.31
CA PHE A 3 23.84 1.98 -13.09
C PHE A 3 25.03 1.91 -12.12
N ASN A 4 26.26 2.05 -12.61
CA ASN A 4 27.44 1.90 -11.75
C ASN A 4 28.61 2.81 -12.14
N THR A 5 28.39 4.11 -12.12
CA THR A 5 29.48 5.09 -12.12
C THR A 5 29.49 5.77 -10.76
N LEU A 6 30.61 5.69 -10.04
CA LEU A 6 30.81 6.43 -8.80
C LEU A 6 30.64 7.93 -9.07
N ILE A 7 29.82 8.60 -8.27
CA ILE A 7 29.60 10.04 -8.37
C ILE A 7 30.46 10.72 -7.30
N ASP A 8 31.44 11.51 -7.73
CA ASP A 8 32.11 12.45 -6.84
C ASP A 8 31.27 13.74 -6.73
N TRP A 9 30.58 13.89 -5.60
CA TRP A 9 29.64 15.00 -5.35
C TRP A 9 30.28 16.38 -5.51
N ASN A 10 31.54 16.55 -5.09
CA ASN A 10 32.22 17.85 -5.13
C ASN A 10 32.71 18.21 -6.54
N SER A 11 32.81 17.23 -7.44
CA SER A 11 33.12 17.44 -8.85
C SER A 11 31.90 17.80 -9.71
N CYS A 12 30.69 17.66 -9.16
CA CYS A 12 29.44 17.97 -9.84
C CYS A 12 29.14 19.47 -9.83
N SER A 13 28.57 19.98 -10.92
CA SER A 13 28.00 21.34 -10.94
C SER A 13 26.78 21.44 -10.03
N PRO A 14 26.40 22.65 -9.57
CA PRO A 14 25.18 22.86 -8.80
C PRO A 14 23.91 22.31 -9.48
N GLU A 15 23.82 22.35 -10.81
CA GLU A 15 22.71 21.81 -11.60
C GLU A 15 22.70 20.28 -11.57
N GLN A 16 23.87 19.65 -11.68
CA GLN A 16 24.02 18.20 -11.60
C GLN A 16 23.66 17.69 -10.20
N GLN A 17 24.11 18.38 -9.14
CA GLN A 17 23.74 18.07 -7.76
C GLN A 17 22.22 18.13 -7.56
N ARG A 18 21.55 19.16 -8.07
CA ARG A 18 20.08 19.27 -8.02
C ARG A 18 19.40 18.12 -8.77
N ALA A 19 19.87 17.81 -9.98
CA ALA A 19 19.31 16.72 -10.80
C ALA A 19 19.45 15.35 -10.12
N LEU A 20 20.60 15.07 -9.52
CA LEU A 20 20.86 13.81 -8.79
C LEU A 20 19.96 13.62 -7.58
N LEU A 21 19.49 14.71 -6.97
CA LEU A 21 18.55 14.70 -5.85
C LEU A 21 17.08 14.72 -6.31
N THR A 22 16.80 14.84 -7.60
CA THR A 22 15.42 14.77 -8.08
C THR A 22 14.87 13.35 -7.92
N ARG A 23 13.63 13.27 -7.45
CA ARG A 23 12.85 12.04 -7.54
C ARG A 23 12.16 12.00 -8.90
N PRO A 24 12.06 10.84 -9.56
CA PRO A 24 11.28 10.71 -10.79
C PRO A 24 9.87 11.26 -10.58
N ALA A 25 9.45 12.15 -11.48
CA ALA A 25 8.09 12.68 -11.44
C ALA A 25 7.10 11.54 -11.73
N ILE A 26 6.16 11.31 -10.82
CA ILE A 26 5.03 10.41 -11.06
C ILE A 26 3.87 11.28 -11.53
N SER A 27 3.58 11.23 -12.83
CA SER A 27 2.34 11.81 -13.35
C SER A 27 1.20 10.86 -13.04
N ALA A 28 0.26 11.25 -12.17
CA ALA A 28 -1.01 10.55 -12.07
C ALA A 28 -1.78 10.76 -13.38
N SER A 29 -2.18 9.68 -14.06
CA SER A 29 -2.94 9.80 -15.30
C SER A 29 -4.37 10.27 -15.01
N ASP A 30 -4.95 11.06 -15.91
CA ASP A 30 -6.36 11.50 -15.81
C ASP A 30 -7.33 10.31 -15.68
N SER A 31 -6.96 9.16 -16.24
CA SER A 31 -7.74 7.91 -16.09
C SER A 31 -7.78 7.40 -14.66
N ILE A 32 -6.70 7.52 -13.89
CA ILE A 32 -6.66 7.14 -12.48
C ILE A 32 -7.53 8.09 -11.68
N THR A 33 -7.39 9.40 -11.90
CA THR A 33 -8.18 10.41 -11.20
C THR A 33 -9.69 10.20 -11.40
N ARG A 34 -10.13 9.91 -12.64
CA ARG A 34 -11.53 9.59 -12.92
C ARG A 34 -11.98 8.32 -12.20
N THR A 35 -11.21 7.23 -12.31
CA THR A 35 -11.53 5.95 -11.66
C THR A 35 -11.69 6.11 -10.15
N VAL A 36 -10.79 6.84 -9.49
CA VAL A 36 -10.85 7.08 -8.04
C VAL A 36 -12.07 7.92 -7.68
N SER A 37 -12.38 8.96 -8.46
CA SER A 37 -13.55 9.82 -8.22
C SER A 37 -14.85 9.01 -8.30
N ASP A 38 -14.99 8.17 -9.32
CA ASP A 38 -16.16 7.31 -9.49
C ASP A 38 -16.30 6.30 -8.34
N ILE A 39 -15.19 5.71 -7.86
CA ILE A 39 -15.21 4.80 -6.69
C ILE A 39 -15.66 5.56 -5.44
N LEU A 40 -15.13 6.76 -5.18
CA LEU A 40 -15.49 7.56 -4.02
C LEU A 40 -16.98 7.91 -4.02
N ASP A 41 -17.51 8.35 -5.17
CA ASP A 41 -18.92 8.69 -5.31
C ASP A 41 -19.83 7.45 -5.15
N ASN A 42 -19.43 6.31 -5.73
CA ASN A 42 -20.17 5.05 -5.60
C ASN A 42 -20.20 4.56 -4.15
N VAL A 43 -19.07 4.57 -3.44
CA VAL A 43 -19.00 4.18 -2.02
C VAL A 43 -19.78 5.16 -1.14
N LYS A 44 -19.73 6.45 -1.42
CA LYS A 44 -20.49 7.45 -0.66
C LYS A 44 -22.00 7.30 -0.83
N THR A 45 -22.45 6.93 -2.02
CA THR A 45 -23.89 6.81 -2.34
C THR A 45 -24.47 5.45 -1.98
N ARG A 46 -23.70 4.36 -2.15
CA ARG A 46 -24.17 2.97 -1.99
C ARG A 46 -23.53 2.23 -0.83
N GLY A 47 -22.56 2.82 -0.14
CA GLY A 47 -21.95 2.24 1.07
C GLY A 47 -21.41 0.83 0.85
N ASP A 48 -21.76 -0.06 1.77
CA ASP A 48 -21.29 -1.46 1.80
C ASP A 48 -21.65 -2.25 0.54
N ASP A 49 -22.74 -1.92 -0.16
CA ASP A 49 -23.11 -2.62 -1.39
C ASP A 49 -22.10 -2.35 -2.50
N ALA A 50 -21.57 -1.12 -2.60
CA ALA A 50 -20.48 -0.82 -3.51
C ALA A 50 -19.19 -1.55 -3.11
N LEU A 51 -18.90 -1.65 -1.80
CA LEU A 51 -17.73 -2.40 -1.32
C LEU A 51 -17.80 -3.89 -1.67
N ARG A 52 -18.98 -4.51 -1.51
CA ARG A 52 -19.21 -5.91 -1.90
C ARG A 52 -19.08 -6.12 -3.41
N GLU A 53 -19.62 -5.20 -4.22
CA GLU A 53 -19.49 -5.23 -5.67
C GLU A 53 -18.01 -5.16 -6.11
N TYR A 54 -17.23 -4.26 -5.51
CA TYR A 54 -15.80 -4.15 -5.81
C TYR A 54 -15.03 -5.39 -5.35
N SER A 55 -15.30 -5.92 -4.16
CA SER A 55 -14.64 -7.15 -3.70
C SER A 55 -14.95 -8.35 -4.59
N ALA A 56 -16.22 -8.54 -4.99
CA ALA A 56 -16.58 -9.58 -5.95
C ALA A 56 -15.84 -9.42 -7.30
N LYS A 57 -15.69 -8.17 -7.78
CA LYS A 57 -15.00 -7.85 -9.03
C LYS A 57 -13.49 -8.10 -8.97
N PHE A 58 -12.82 -7.72 -7.87
CA PHE A 58 -11.36 -7.72 -7.78
C PHE A 58 -10.81 -8.95 -7.06
N ASP A 59 -11.42 -9.35 -5.94
CA ASP A 59 -10.98 -10.47 -5.10
C ASP A 59 -11.62 -11.80 -5.54
N LYS A 60 -12.56 -11.75 -6.50
CA LYS A 60 -13.29 -12.89 -7.05
C LYS A 60 -13.99 -13.74 -5.97
N THR A 61 -14.32 -13.10 -4.85
CA THR A 61 -14.93 -13.72 -3.67
C THR A 61 -16.03 -12.81 -3.17
N GLU A 62 -17.17 -13.39 -2.80
CA GLU A 62 -18.23 -12.61 -2.16
C GLU A 62 -17.92 -12.38 -0.68
N VAL A 63 -17.68 -11.13 -0.31
CA VAL A 63 -17.49 -10.74 1.10
C VAL A 63 -18.84 -10.58 1.77
N THR A 64 -19.15 -11.50 2.69
CA THR A 64 -20.38 -11.49 3.47
C THR A 64 -20.29 -10.51 4.64
N ALA A 65 -19.23 -10.62 5.43
CA ALA A 65 -18.92 -9.74 6.55
C ALA A 65 -17.73 -8.82 6.21
N LEU A 66 -17.95 -7.51 6.22
CA LEU A 66 -16.88 -6.53 6.03
C LEU A 66 -15.96 -6.43 7.25
N ARG A 67 -16.48 -6.75 8.44
CA ARG A 67 -15.73 -6.75 9.69
C ARG A 67 -15.30 -8.17 10.04
N VAL A 68 -13.99 -8.37 10.18
CA VAL A 68 -13.41 -9.61 10.70
C VAL A 68 -13.86 -9.82 12.15
N THR A 69 -14.28 -11.03 12.46
CA THR A 69 -14.81 -11.41 13.78
C THR A 69 -13.69 -11.61 14.80
N PRO A 70 -13.96 -11.44 16.11
CA PRO A 70 -13.00 -11.77 17.17
C PRO A 70 -12.51 -13.22 17.11
N GLU A 71 -13.38 -14.14 16.71
CA GLU A 71 -13.08 -15.57 16.58
C GLU A 71 -12.07 -15.83 15.46
N GLU A 72 -12.25 -15.20 14.30
CA GLU A 72 -11.30 -15.28 13.18
C GLU A 72 -9.93 -14.69 13.56
N ILE A 73 -9.92 -13.59 14.31
CA ILE A 73 -8.68 -12.97 14.82
C ILE A 73 -7.96 -13.93 15.79
N ALA A 74 -8.68 -14.51 16.74
CA ALA A 74 -8.12 -15.47 17.70
C ALA A 74 -7.57 -16.72 16.99
N ALA A 75 -8.32 -17.26 16.03
CA ALA A 75 -7.90 -18.41 15.23
C ALA A 75 -6.67 -18.09 14.36
N ALA A 76 -6.57 -16.88 13.80
CA ALA A 76 -5.38 -16.44 13.08
C ALA A 76 -4.17 -16.36 14.02
N GLY A 77 -4.33 -15.76 15.20
CA GLY A 77 -3.25 -15.65 16.20
C GLY A 77 -2.78 -17.01 16.73
N ALA A 78 -3.70 -17.97 16.90
CA ALA A 78 -3.39 -19.32 17.35
C ALA A 78 -2.55 -20.12 16.33
N ARG A 79 -2.66 -19.81 15.03
CA ARG A 79 -1.88 -20.46 13.96
C ARG A 79 -0.43 -19.99 13.84
N LEU A 80 -0.07 -18.89 14.52
CA LEU A 80 1.29 -18.35 14.45
C LEU A 80 2.22 -19.08 15.43
N SER A 81 3.47 -19.28 15.01
CA SER A 81 4.53 -19.80 15.87
C SER A 81 4.89 -18.80 16.98
N ASP A 82 5.37 -19.32 18.11
CA ASP A 82 5.80 -18.48 19.22
C ASP A 82 7.02 -17.62 18.85
N GLU A 83 7.90 -18.12 17.98
CA GLU A 83 9.02 -17.36 17.43
C GLU A 83 8.55 -16.09 16.70
N LEU A 84 7.55 -16.21 15.82
CA LEU A 84 7.02 -15.05 15.10
C LEU A 84 6.33 -14.06 16.05
N LYS A 85 5.59 -14.56 17.05
CA LYS A 85 4.97 -13.71 18.07
C LYS A 85 6.02 -12.93 18.88
N GLN A 86 7.12 -13.58 19.26
CA GLN A 86 8.23 -12.95 19.98
C GLN A 86 8.94 -11.90 19.12
N ALA A 87 9.19 -12.21 17.84
CA ALA A 87 9.80 -11.26 16.90
C ALA A 87 8.94 -9.99 16.73
N MET A 88 7.63 -10.14 16.57
CA MET A 88 6.70 -9.01 16.50
C MET A 88 6.66 -8.21 17.81
N ALA A 89 6.64 -8.89 18.97
CA ALA A 89 6.65 -8.21 20.26
C ALA A 89 7.93 -7.38 20.48
N ALA A 90 9.08 -7.89 20.06
CA ALA A 90 10.34 -7.15 20.10
C ALA A 90 10.33 -5.92 19.16
N ALA A 91 9.80 -6.08 17.94
CA ALA A 91 9.65 -4.96 17.02
C ALA A 91 8.71 -3.87 17.57
N VAL A 92 7.54 -4.25 18.09
CA VAL A 92 6.57 -3.32 18.70
C VAL A 92 7.17 -2.56 19.88
N LYS A 93 8.02 -3.21 20.69
CA LYS A 93 8.70 -2.54 21.81
C LYS A 93 9.68 -1.44 21.34
N ASN A 94 10.26 -1.59 20.16
CA ASN A 94 11.32 -0.73 19.66
C ASN A 94 10.81 0.41 18.75
N ILE A 95 9.55 0.36 18.31
CA ILE A 95 8.87 1.39 17.50
C ILE A 95 8.20 2.40 18.45
#